data_AF-A0A973YY44-F1
#
_entry.id   AF-A0A973YY44-F1
#
_cell.length_a   1.000
_cell.length_b   1.000
_cell.length_c   1.000
_cell.angle_alpha   90.00
_cell.angle_beta   90.00
_cell.angle_gamma   90.00
#
_symmetry.space_group_name_H-M   'P 1'
#
loop_
_entity.id
_entity.type
_entity.pdbx_description
1 polymer ?
#
loop_
_entity_poly.entity_id
_entity_poly.type
_entity_poly.pdbx_seq_one_letter_code
_entity_poly.pdbx_strand_id
1 'polypeptide(L)'
;MRAVLAVAGLLALLAPPAVAQPSSPEELAAAIARPAIVLITVEWHGWVRDKRTGEVFGGAKGYVVEATCSGVVIRPDGHVATASHCVHTGPQGGAGALFDAAVRDLSAAGRIADPVAAKAQLAEHAVAEGAAPDRPIDRSIRVERMEATGDGPIRDVAPATVVDLVAPTDGDVAVLKVPRDHLPSLAIREDQTPVGTPILAIGYPGSAGAAVDPSLEPSSKNGQVSARRTQDDRPFYEFSAAATQGMSGGPVVDVEGRIVGLVSRGSPGETQSFNFAAASTTLLDLLAGKGVKAEPGEHDRDYRAALDRYFADDFDGAVEGFDDVLAASPGHLQASEYRRLAVDRGGSAGGGSSWLIGLAVLCGGVAVGTATAGTAIALARRREGVPGPPPPVVSDVDTPRPER
;
A
#
# COMPACT_ATOMS: atom_id res chain seq x y z
N MET A 1 -71.09 2.74 -10.46
CA MET A 1 -69.76 2.15 -10.16
C MET A 1 -68.71 3.23 -10.42
N ARG A 2 -68.16 3.84 -9.37
CA ARG A 2 -67.14 4.90 -9.43
C ARG A 2 -65.77 4.32 -9.10
N ALA A 3 -64.77 4.85 -9.79
CA ALA A 3 -63.39 4.38 -9.87
C ALA A 3 -62.63 4.36 -8.54
N VAL A 4 -61.69 3.42 -8.48
CA VAL A 4 -60.73 3.15 -7.41
C VAL A 4 -59.64 4.22 -7.38
N LEU A 5 -59.31 4.74 -6.20
CA LEU A 5 -58.10 5.50 -5.92
C LEU A 5 -57.35 4.75 -4.80
N ALA A 6 -56.30 4.03 -5.18
CA ALA A 6 -55.32 3.48 -4.25
C ALA A 6 -54.06 4.34 -4.36
N VAL A 7 -53.74 5.09 -3.31
CA VAL A 7 -52.48 5.83 -3.18
C VAL A 7 -51.46 4.86 -2.57
N ALA A 8 -50.54 4.36 -3.40
CA ALA A 8 -49.37 3.64 -2.94
C ALA A 8 -48.28 4.65 -2.57
N GLY A 9 -48.06 4.85 -1.27
CA GLY A 9 -46.93 5.63 -0.77
C GLY A 9 -45.63 4.84 -0.94
N LEU A 10 -44.75 5.32 -1.82
CA LEU A 10 -43.41 4.77 -2.00
C LEU A 10 -42.51 5.28 -0.87
N LEU A 11 -42.34 4.49 0.19
CA LEU A 11 -41.29 4.72 1.17
C LEU A 11 -39.94 4.33 0.55
N ALA A 12 -39.20 5.31 0.08
CA ALA A 12 -37.79 5.14 -0.23
C ALA A 12 -37.02 4.90 1.08
N LEU A 13 -36.56 3.67 1.29
CA LEU A 13 -35.57 3.35 2.30
C LEU A 13 -34.25 4.02 1.88
N LEU A 14 -34.01 5.24 2.38
CA LEU A 14 -32.69 5.86 2.35
C LEU A 14 -31.78 4.99 3.21
N ALA A 15 -30.85 4.27 2.58
CA ALA A 15 -29.73 3.70 3.29
C ALA A 15 -29.01 4.84 4.03
N PRO A 16 -28.62 4.66 5.31
CA PRO A 16 -27.86 5.67 6.00
C PRO A 16 -26.58 5.95 5.22
N PRO A 17 -26.11 7.21 5.14
CA PRO A 17 -24.81 7.50 4.55
C PRO A 17 -23.77 6.65 5.28
N ALA A 18 -22.91 5.97 4.52
CA ALA A 18 -21.78 5.26 5.08
C ALA A 18 -21.02 6.26 5.96
N VAL A 19 -20.96 5.99 7.27
CA VAL A 19 -20.19 6.82 8.20
C VAL A 19 -18.74 6.68 7.76
N ALA A 20 -18.16 7.74 7.22
CA ALA A 20 -16.74 7.79 6.90
C ALA A 20 -15.96 7.49 8.19
N GLN A 21 -15.18 6.40 8.19
CA GLN A 21 -14.26 6.17 9.30
C GLN A 21 -13.20 7.27 9.27
N PRO A 22 -12.88 7.91 10.41
CA PRO A 22 -11.83 8.90 10.45
C PRO A 22 -10.51 8.24 10.11
N SER A 23 -9.76 8.86 9.20
CA SER A 23 -8.45 8.39 8.81
C SER A 23 -7.46 8.53 9.96
N SER A 24 -6.71 7.47 10.27
CA SER A 24 -5.69 7.50 11.32
C SER A 24 -4.29 7.80 10.74
N PRO A 25 -3.35 8.38 11.51
CA PRO A 25 -1.96 8.55 11.07
C PRO A 25 -1.32 7.23 10.62
N GLU A 26 -1.72 6.11 11.20
CA GLU A 26 -1.27 4.77 10.81
C GLU A 26 -1.79 4.35 9.43
N GLU A 27 -3.01 4.75 9.07
CA GLU A 27 -3.57 4.50 7.74
C GLU A 27 -2.80 5.27 6.66
N LEU A 28 -2.45 6.54 6.92
CA LEU A 28 -1.58 7.32 6.04
C LEU A 28 -0.19 6.69 5.92
N ALA A 29 0.42 6.28 7.03
CA ALA A 29 1.72 5.62 7.02
C ALA A 29 1.71 4.32 6.22
N ALA A 30 0.63 3.51 6.35
CA ALA A 30 0.44 2.33 5.52
C ALA A 30 0.31 2.70 4.03
N ALA A 31 -0.46 3.74 3.69
CA ALA A 31 -0.65 4.21 2.32
C ALA A 31 0.66 4.66 1.67
N ILE A 32 1.52 5.34 2.44
CA ILE A 32 2.85 5.77 2.02
C ILE A 32 3.78 4.57 1.81
N ALA A 33 3.74 3.60 2.73
CA ALA A 33 4.71 2.51 2.77
C ALA A 33 4.44 1.40 1.76
N ARG A 34 3.15 1.01 1.58
CA ARG A 34 2.72 -0.15 0.79
C ARG A 34 3.31 -0.24 -0.64
N PRO A 35 3.40 0.85 -1.43
CA PRO A 35 3.93 0.78 -2.80
C PRO A 35 5.38 0.29 -2.90
N ALA A 36 6.17 0.48 -1.84
CA ALA A 36 7.59 0.15 -1.80
C ALA A 36 7.87 -1.26 -1.24
N ILE A 37 6.85 -1.99 -0.78
CA ILE A 37 7.02 -3.30 -0.16
C ILE A 37 7.11 -4.36 -1.26
N VAL A 38 8.06 -5.29 -1.12
CA VAL A 38 8.30 -6.35 -2.09
C VAL A 38 8.34 -7.72 -1.43
N LEU A 39 7.84 -8.73 -2.12
CA LEU A 39 8.01 -10.12 -1.72
C LEU A 39 9.37 -10.58 -2.21
N ILE A 40 10.14 -11.22 -1.33
CA ILE A 40 11.44 -11.80 -1.66
C ILE A 40 11.31 -13.32 -1.55
N THR A 41 11.60 -14.01 -2.65
CA THR A 41 11.67 -15.47 -2.69
C THR A 41 13.11 -15.88 -2.92
N VAL A 42 13.65 -16.72 -2.05
CA VAL A 42 15.03 -17.22 -2.15
C VAL A 42 15.00 -18.73 -2.27
N GLU A 43 15.54 -19.22 -3.38
CA GLU A 43 15.77 -20.64 -3.60
C GLU A 43 17.23 -20.98 -3.29
N TRP A 44 17.40 -22.00 -2.46
CA TRP A 44 18.69 -22.53 -2.06
C TRP A 44 18.85 -23.93 -2.61
N HIS A 45 20.01 -24.20 -3.19
CA HIS A 45 20.35 -25.53 -3.67
C HIS A 45 21.72 -25.96 -3.14
N GLY A 46 21.79 -27.19 -2.62
CA GLY A 46 23.04 -27.73 -2.10
C GLY A 46 22.88 -29.06 -1.36
N TRP A 47 24.01 -29.56 -0.88
CA TRP A 47 24.14 -30.77 -0.08
C TRP A 47 24.56 -30.44 1.33
N VAL A 48 24.29 -31.34 2.27
CA VAL A 48 24.78 -31.22 3.64
C VAL A 48 25.80 -32.33 3.87
N ARG A 49 27.03 -31.97 4.23
CA ARG A 49 28.09 -32.92 4.57
C ARG A 49 28.43 -32.83 6.04
N ASP A 50 28.27 -33.93 6.77
CA ASP A 50 28.76 -34.05 8.15
C ASP A 50 30.28 -34.23 8.12
N LYS A 51 31.03 -33.27 8.70
CA LYS A 51 32.51 -33.31 8.69
C LYS A 51 33.10 -34.35 9.64
N ARG A 52 32.33 -34.86 10.61
CA ARG A 52 32.79 -35.95 11.49
C ARG A 52 32.80 -37.28 10.77
N THR A 53 31.77 -37.55 9.98
CA THR A 53 31.54 -38.87 9.37
C THR A 53 31.90 -38.91 7.88
N GLY A 54 31.93 -37.74 7.22
CA GLY A 54 32.06 -37.63 5.77
C GLY A 54 30.76 -37.97 5.02
N GLU A 55 29.67 -38.28 5.73
CA GLU A 55 28.38 -38.59 5.12
C GLU A 55 27.79 -37.34 4.46
N VAL A 56 27.18 -37.53 3.29
CA VAL A 56 26.54 -36.47 2.49
C VAL A 56 25.05 -36.76 2.37
N PHE A 57 24.23 -35.77 2.72
CA PHE A 57 22.77 -35.76 2.63
C PHE A 57 22.30 -34.94 1.41
N GLY A 58 21.12 -35.27 0.87
CA GLY A 58 20.56 -34.65 -0.35
C GLY A 58 20.57 -35.56 -1.58
N GLY A 59 21.13 -36.76 -1.48
CA GLY A 59 21.14 -37.74 -2.58
C GLY A 59 21.83 -37.23 -3.85
N ALA A 60 21.42 -37.72 -5.01
CA ALA A 60 22.07 -37.37 -6.28
C ALA A 60 21.79 -35.94 -6.77
N LYS A 61 20.73 -35.29 -6.27
CA LYS A 61 20.26 -33.99 -6.76
C LYS A 61 20.43 -32.85 -5.75
N GLY A 62 20.85 -33.15 -4.53
CA GLY A 62 20.88 -32.17 -3.45
C GLY A 62 19.49 -31.81 -2.97
N TYR A 63 19.45 -30.92 -1.99
CA TYR A 63 18.24 -30.29 -1.52
C TYR A 63 17.97 -29.02 -2.32
N VAL A 64 16.70 -28.80 -2.65
CA VAL A 64 16.19 -27.50 -3.09
C VAL A 64 15.19 -27.04 -2.04
N VAL A 65 15.47 -25.90 -1.41
CA VAL A 65 14.59 -25.32 -0.39
C VAL A 65 14.28 -23.87 -0.74
N GLU A 66 13.01 -23.50 -0.64
CA GLU A 66 12.55 -22.15 -0.89
C GLU A 66 12.18 -21.48 0.44
N ALA A 67 12.55 -20.21 0.57
CA ALA A 67 12.17 -19.34 1.67
C ALA A 67 11.53 -18.06 1.13
N THR A 68 10.51 -17.57 1.82
CA THR A 68 9.89 -16.28 1.52
C THR A 68 10.17 -15.29 2.64
N CYS A 69 10.46 -14.07 2.25
CA CYS A 69 10.69 -12.91 3.10
C CYS A 69 10.01 -11.69 2.50
N SER A 70 10.04 -10.59 3.24
CA SER A 70 9.63 -9.28 2.77
C SER A 70 10.85 -8.38 2.59
N GLY A 71 10.72 -7.37 1.77
CA GLY A 71 11.70 -6.30 1.65
C GLY A 71 11.03 -4.96 1.40
N VAL A 72 11.85 -3.91 1.35
CA VAL A 72 11.41 -2.56 1.04
C VAL A 72 12.37 -1.91 0.06
N VAL A 73 11.83 -1.27 -0.97
CA VAL A 73 12.60 -0.44 -1.88
C VAL A 73 13.02 0.84 -1.13
N ILE A 74 14.32 1.11 -1.13
CA ILE A 74 14.92 2.27 -0.44
C ILE A 74 15.49 3.31 -1.41
N ARG A 75 15.54 2.96 -2.70
CA ARG A 75 15.87 3.85 -3.81
C ARG A 75 15.12 3.44 -5.08
N PRO A 76 14.71 4.41 -5.93
CA PRO A 76 13.97 4.10 -7.16
C PRO A 76 14.75 3.28 -8.18
N ASP A 77 16.08 3.32 -8.12
CA ASP A 77 16.99 2.55 -8.97
C ASP A 77 17.09 1.08 -8.55
N GLY A 78 16.15 0.54 -7.78
CA GLY A 78 16.09 -0.89 -7.48
C GLY A 78 16.97 -1.35 -6.32
N HIS A 79 17.42 -0.47 -5.42
CA HIS A 79 17.97 -0.92 -4.14
C HIS A 79 16.85 -1.30 -3.19
N VAL A 80 16.90 -2.54 -2.68
CA VAL A 80 15.93 -3.12 -1.77
C VAL A 80 16.61 -3.51 -0.47
N ALA A 81 16.10 -3.04 0.67
CA ALA A 81 16.52 -3.50 1.98
C ALA A 81 15.71 -4.72 2.43
N THR A 82 16.36 -5.64 3.13
CA THR A 82 15.75 -6.83 3.73
C THR A 82 16.55 -7.27 4.96
N ALA A 83 16.05 -8.25 5.70
CA ALA A 83 16.82 -8.91 6.74
C ALA A 83 17.89 -9.79 6.11
N SER A 84 19.07 -9.84 6.72
CA SER A 84 20.20 -10.60 6.15
C SER A 84 19.95 -12.10 6.15
N HIS A 85 19.30 -12.64 7.19
CA HIS A 85 19.06 -14.09 7.31
C HIS A 85 18.22 -14.64 6.15
N CYS A 86 17.40 -13.81 5.50
CA CYS A 86 16.66 -14.15 4.30
C CYS A 86 17.57 -14.54 3.13
N VAL A 87 18.76 -13.94 3.05
CA VAL A 87 19.70 -14.10 1.93
C VAL A 87 21.08 -14.57 2.38
N HIS A 88 21.30 -14.81 3.67
CA HIS A 88 22.60 -15.22 4.20
C HIS A 88 22.88 -16.69 3.88
N THR A 89 24.10 -17.02 3.43
CA THR A 89 24.44 -18.40 3.00
C THR A 89 24.84 -19.31 4.16
N GLY A 90 25.12 -18.74 5.34
CA GLY A 90 25.56 -19.48 6.53
C GLY A 90 24.42 -20.18 7.29
N PRO A 91 24.71 -20.75 8.47
CA PRO A 91 23.77 -21.55 9.26
C PRO A 91 22.50 -20.82 9.69
N GLN A 92 22.54 -19.49 9.80
CA GLN A 92 21.36 -18.67 10.11
C GLN A 92 20.53 -18.29 8.88
N GLY A 93 20.89 -18.78 7.69
CA GLY A 93 20.11 -18.61 6.47
C GLY A 93 20.07 -19.91 5.66
N GLY A 94 20.54 -19.88 4.41
CA GLY A 94 20.44 -20.99 3.46
C GLY A 94 21.02 -22.31 3.95
N ALA A 95 22.21 -22.31 4.58
CA ALA A 95 22.76 -23.56 5.13
C ALA A 95 21.87 -24.15 6.24
N GLY A 96 21.28 -23.30 7.08
CA GLY A 96 20.31 -23.72 8.09
C GLY A 96 19.06 -24.36 7.50
N ALA A 97 18.55 -23.79 6.40
CA ALA A 97 17.41 -24.34 5.67
C ALA A 97 17.72 -25.71 5.04
N LEU A 98 18.95 -25.91 4.57
CA LEU A 98 19.43 -27.21 4.07
C LEU A 98 19.63 -28.20 5.22
N PHE A 99 20.11 -27.76 6.39
CA PHE A 99 20.16 -28.60 7.59
C PHE A 99 18.75 -29.04 8.02
N ASP A 100 17.75 -28.17 7.94
CA ASP A 100 16.36 -28.53 8.19
C ASP A 100 15.86 -29.60 7.21
N ALA A 101 16.25 -29.53 5.93
CA ALA A 101 15.92 -30.55 4.95
C ALA A 101 16.57 -31.91 5.27
N ALA A 102 17.85 -31.90 5.63
CA ALA A 102 18.57 -33.11 6.06
C ALA A 102 17.94 -33.74 7.32
N VAL A 103 17.58 -32.93 8.32
CA VAL A 103 16.90 -33.39 9.53
C VAL A 103 15.55 -34.02 9.21
N ARG A 104 14.76 -33.42 8.30
CA ARG A 104 13.48 -34.01 7.86
C ARG A 104 13.67 -35.38 7.23
N ASP A 105 14.64 -35.53 6.34
CA ASP A 105 14.94 -36.82 5.69
C ASP A 105 15.42 -37.87 6.70
N LEU A 106 16.33 -37.49 7.60
CA LEU A 106 16.84 -38.38 8.64
C LEU A 106 15.71 -38.84 9.57
N SER A 107 14.80 -37.94 9.94
CA SER A 107 13.63 -38.25 10.76
C SER A 107 12.68 -39.20 10.03
N ALA A 108 12.38 -38.93 8.76
CA ALA A 108 11.54 -39.79 7.92
C ALA A 108 12.14 -41.19 7.73
N ALA A 109 13.47 -41.29 7.68
CA ALA A 109 14.20 -42.56 7.62
C ALA A 109 14.33 -43.27 8.98
N GLY A 110 13.82 -42.70 10.07
CA GLY A 110 13.94 -43.25 11.42
C GLY A 110 15.38 -43.25 11.97
N ARG A 111 16.27 -42.42 11.41
CA ARG A 111 17.70 -42.35 11.77
C ARG A 111 17.98 -41.42 12.94
N ILE A 112 17.03 -40.57 13.31
CA ILE A 112 17.13 -39.64 14.43
C ILE A 112 15.83 -39.66 15.26
N ALA A 113 15.97 -39.51 16.58
CA ALA A 113 14.83 -39.45 17.51
C ALA A 113 14.46 -38.00 17.90
N ASP A 114 15.44 -37.11 17.93
CA ASP A 114 15.27 -35.70 18.31
C ASP A 114 15.73 -34.79 17.15
N PRO A 115 14.78 -34.24 16.38
CA PRO A 115 15.08 -33.32 15.28
C PRO A 115 15.81 -32.03 15.72
N VAL A 116 15.53 -31.53 16.93
CA VAL A 116 16.13 -30.29 17.43
C VAL A 116 17.60 -30.52 17.76
N ALA A 117 17.90 -31.59 18.49
CA ALA A 117 19.28 -31.98 18.78
C ALA A 117 20.06 -32.32 17.50
N ALA A 118 19.43 -33.02 16.54
CA ALA A 118 20.06 -33.33 15.26
C ALA A 118 20.41 -32.06 14.46
N LYS A 119 19.50 -31.08 14.42
CA LYS A 119 19.78 -29.78 13.78
C LYS A 119 20.95 -29.07 14.45
N ALA A 120 21.00 -29.05 15.78
CA ALA A 120 22.11 -28.44 16.52
C ALA A 120 23.45 -29.11 16.19
N GLN A 121 23.48 -30.44 16.11
CA GLN A 121 24.68 -31.19 15.70
C GLN A 121 25.12 -30.87 14.27
N LEU A 122 24.18 -30.77 13.32
CA LEU A 122 24.51 -30.37 11.95
C LEU A 122 25.03 -28.92 11.91
N ALA A 123 24.43 -28.01 12.67
CA ALA A 123 24.90 -26.63 12.74
C ALA A 123 26.32 -26.50 13.30
N GLU A 124 26.72 -27.41 14.20
CA GLU A 124 28.07 -27.41 14.79
C GLU A 124 29.11 -28.16 13.95
N HIS A 125 28.73 -29.24 13.27
CA HIS A 125 29.68 -30.19 12.68
C HIS A 125 29.51 -30.43 11.18
N ALA A 126 28.42 -29.95 10.57
CA ALA A 126 28.20 -30.10 9.14
C ALA A 126 28.52 -28.81 8.37
N VAL A 127 28.64 -28.96 7.05
CA VAL A 127 28.70 -27.85 6.11
C VAL A 127 27.64 -28.04 5.04
N ALA A 128 26.97 -26.96 4.67
CA ALA A 128 26.17 -26.94 3.46
C ALA A 128 27.05 -26.46 2.30
N GLU A 129 27.06 -27.21 1.20
CA GLU A 129 27.91 -26.97 0.05
C GLU A 129 27.17 -27.13 -1.27
N GLY A 130 27.64 -26.45 -2.31
CA GLY A 130 27.11 -26.56 -3.67
C GLY A 130 27.48 -27.89 -4.33
N ALA A 131 27.24 -27.99 -5.65
CA ALA A 131 27.46 -29.22 -6.42
C ALA A 131 28.90 -29.75 -6.39
N ALA A 132 29.88 -28.89 -6.13
CA ALA A 132 31.26 -29.29 -5.90
C ALA A 132 31.62 -29.12 -4.41
N PRO A 133 32.34 -30.09 -3.80
CA PRO A 133 32.82 -30.00 -2.43
C PRO A 133 33.47 -28.66 -2.10
N ASP A 134 33.18 -28.13 -0.91
CA ASP A 134 33.71 -26.88 -0.36
C ASP A 134 33.35 -25.62 -1.17
N ARG A 135 32.45 -25.73 -2.15
CA ARG A 135 31.87 -24.57 -2.82
C ARG A 135 30.65 -24.06 -2.04
N PRO A 136 30.40 -22.73 -2.05
CA PRO A 136 29.19 -22.19 -1.46
C PRO A 136 27.94 -22.83 -2.06
N ILE A 137 26.87 -22.89 -1.26
CA ILE A 137 25.54 -23.27 -1.74
C ILE A 137 25.06 -22.32 -2.84
N ASP A 138 24.27 -22.84 -3.75
CA ASP A 138 23.65 -22.04 -4.81
C ASP A 138 22.49 -21.24 -4.21
N ARG A 139 22.38 -19.97 -4.61
CA ARG A 139 21.34 -19.05 -4.17
C ARG A 139 20.75 -18.30 -5.35
N SER A 140 19.44 -18.42 -5.54
CA SER A 140 18.67 -17.63 -6.50
C SER A 140 17.68 -16.75 -5.76
N ILE A 141 17.72 -15.43 -6.00
CA ILE A 141 16.84 -14.45 -5.35
C ILE A 141 15.90 -13.87 -6.40
N ARG A 142 14.61 -13.91 -6.11
CA ARG A 142 13.56 -13.24 -6.88
C ARG A 142 12.88 -12.20 -6.00
N VAL A 143 12.65 -11.02 -6.57
CA VAL A 143 11.89 -9.93 -5.96
C VAL A 143 10.63 -9.74 -6.78
N GLU A 144 9.50 -9.70 -6.09
CA GLU A 144 8.17 -9.75 -6.70
C GLU A 144 7.30 -8.63 -6.14
N ARG A 145 6.60 -7.92 -7.03
CA ARG A 145 5.61 -6.89 -6.69
C ARG A 145 4.45 -6.95 -7.67
N MET A 146 3.33 -6.35 -7.29
CA MET A 146 2.23 -6.14 -8.23
C MET A 146 2.37 -4.79 -8.93
N GLU A 147 1.99 -4.78 -10.20
CA GLU A 147 1.95 -3.57 -11.02
C GLU A 147 0.63 -3.54 -11.78
N ALA A 148 0.00 -2.38 -11.88
CA ALA A 148 -1.18 -2.22 -12.72
C ALA A 148 -0.76 -2.13 -14.20
N THR A 149 -1.49 -2.78 -15.09
CA THR A 149 -1.37 -2.54 -16.53
C THR A 149 -2.75 -2.25 -17.12
N GLY A 150 -2.79 -1.78 -18.37
CA GLY A 150 -4.06 -1.60 -19.09
C GLY A 150 -4.89 -2.89 -19.22
N ASP A 151 -4.24 -4.06 -19.14
CA ASP A 151 -4.87 -5.38 -19.20
C ASP A 151 -5.15 -6.00 -17.82
N GLY A 152 -4.90 -5.26 -16.73
CA GLY A 152 -5.09 -5.69 -15.36
C GLY A 152 -3.77 -5.78 -14.56
N PRO A 153 -3.84 -6.15 -13.27
CA PRO A 153 -2.66 -6.25 -12.42
C PRO A 153 -1.77 -7.43 -12.85
N ILE A 154 -0.48 -7.17 -13.04
CA ILE A 154 0.53 -8.18 -13.34
C ILE A 154 1.49 -8.35 -12.17
N ARG A 155 2.12 -9.52 -12.10
CA ARG A 155 3.21 -9.82 -11.17
C ARG A 155 4.53 -9.46 -11.84
N ASP A 156 5.14 -8.35 -11.43
CA ASP A 156 6.50 -7.99 -11.84
C ASP A 156 7.49 -8.83 -11.02
N VAL A 157 8.21 -9.72 -11.70
CA VAL A 157 9.19 -10.62 -11.11
C VAL A 157 10.57 -10.30 -11.68
N ALA A 158 11.53 -10.05 -10.80
CA ALA A 158 12.88 -9.70 -11.18
C ALA A 158 13.92 -10.51 -10.39
N PRO A 159 15.05 -10.92 -11.00
CA PRO A 159 16.16 -11.46 -10.25
C PRO A 159 16.80 -10.36 -9.40
N ALA A 160 17.45 -10.73 -8.30
CA ALA A 160 18.20 -9.79 -7.47
C ALA A 160 19.58 -10.33 -7.08
N THR A 161 20.51 -9.41 -6.85
CA THR A 161 21.85 -9.71 -6.34
C THR A 161 22.08 -9.03 -5.01
N VAL A 162 22.82 -9.67 -4.10
CA VAL A 162 23.23 -9.04 -2.83
C VAL A 162 24.29 -7.98 -3.12
N VAL A 163 24.03 -6.74 -2.73
CA VAL A 163 25.00 -5.63 -2.76
C VAL A 163 25.92 -5.72 -1.56
N ASP A 164 25.33 -5.86 -0.36
CA ASP A 164 26.05 -6.11 0.88
C ASP A 164 25.11 -6.62 1.98
N LEU A 165 25.69 -7.12 3.07
CA LEU A 165 24.95 -7.52 4.26
C LEU A 165 25.78 -7.35 5.55
N VAL A 166 25.07 -7.18 6.66
CA VAL A 166 25.55 -7.37 8.03
C VAL A 166 24.98 -8.71 8.50
N ALA A 167 25.82 -9.57 9.08
CA ALA A 167 25.43 -10.94 9.42
C ALA A 167 24.20 -11.01 10.35
N PRO A 168 23.42 -12.11 10.33
CA PRO A 168 22.20 -12.26 11.15
C PRO A 168 22.41 -12.04 12.66
N THR A 169 23.58 -12.40 13.18
CA THR A 169 23.92 -12.23 14.60
C THR A 169 24.37 -10.82 14.95
N ASP A 170 24.80 -10.03 13.95
CA ASP A 170 25.56 -8.80 14.14
C ASP A 170 24.77 -7.56 13.69
N GLY A 171 23.50 -7.71 13.33
CA GLY A 171 22.68 -6.57 12.88
C GLY A 171 21.61 -6.94 11.87
N ASP A 172 21.74 -8.08 11.20
CA ASP A 172 20.71 -8.70 10.38
C ASP A 172 20.09 -7.81 9.28
N VAL A 173 20.91 -7.05 8.56
CA VAL A 173 20.47 -6.20 7.44
C VAL A 173 21.16 -6.63 6.15
N ALA A 174 20.45 -6.64 5.04
CA ALA A 174 21.01 -6.78 3.70
C ALA A 174 20.42 -5.77 2.72
N VAL A 175 21.22 -5.42 1.72
CA VAL A 175 20.81 -4.61 0.57
C VAL A 175 20.93 -5.45 -0.69
N LEU A 176 19.86 -5.49 -1.47
CA LEU A 176 19.77 -6.15 -2.76
C LEU A 176 19.73 -5.11 -3.87
N LYS A 177 20.18 -5.51 -5.06
CA LYS A 177 19.98 -4.77 -6.31
C LYS A 177 19.06 -5.56 -7.22
N VAL A 178 18.00 -4.90 -7.67
CA VAL A 178 17.04 -5.38 -8.65
C VAL A 178 17.25 -4.59 -9.96
N PRO A 179 17.19 -5.22 -11.14
CA PRO A 179 17.31 -4.52 -12.42
C PRO A 179 15.96 -3.88 -12.80
N ARG A 180 15.56 -2.89 -12.01
CA ARG A 180 14.38 -2.04 -12.19
C ARG A 180 14.74 -0.61 -11.81
N ASP A 181 14.07 0.34 -12.43
CA ASP A 181 14.17 1.77 -12.17
C ASP A 181 12.77 2.33 -11.90
N HIS A 182 12.69 3.57 -11.42
CA HIS A 182 11.43 4.26 -11.10
C HIS A 182 10.54 3.51 -10.10
N LEU A 183 11.13 2.70 -9.22
CA LEU A 183 10.38 2.01 -8.18
C LEU A 183 9.92 3.00 -7.09
N PRO A 184 8.71 2.84 -6.53
CA PRO A 184 8.31 3.54 -5.32
C PRO A 184 9.25 3.18 -4.16
N SER A 185 9.61 4.14 -3.33
CA SER A 185 10.66 3.96 -2.32
C SER A 185 10.40 4.72 -1.01
N LEU A 186 10.96 4.22 0.10
CA LEU A 186 10.80 4.84 1.41
C LEU A 186 12.06 5.53 1.90
N ALA A 187 11.83 6.64 2.60
CA ALA A 187 12.86 7.31 3.37
C ALA A 187 13.23 6.47 4.59
N ILE A 188 14.52 6.52 4.95
CA ILE A 188 15.03 5.88 6.16
C ILE A 188 15.13 6.94 7.25
N ARG A 189 14.70 6.59 8.46
CA ARG A 189 14.88 7.45 9.63
C ARG A 189 16.35 7.43 10.05
N GLU A 190 16.96 8.61 10.12
CA GLU A 190 18.40 8.79 10.43
C GLU A 190 18.70 8.81 11.93
N ASP A 191 17.75 9.25 12.74
CA ASP A 191 17.87 9.33 14.19
C ASP A 191 17.36 8.07 14.90
N GLN A 192 17.75 7.91 16.16
CA GLN A 192 17.26 6.80 16.97
C GLN A 192 15.79 6.97 17.34
N THR A 193 14.97 5.99 16.98
CA THR A 193 13.54 5.96 17.29
C THR A 193 13.26 5.84 18.79
N PRO A 194 12.52 6.77 19.42
CA PRO A 194 12.15 6.70 20.84
C PRO A 194 11.29 5.48 21.20
N VAL A 195 11.41 5.02 22.45
CA VAL A 195 10.47 4.04 23.01
C VAL A 195 9.09 4.67 23.12
N GLY A 196 8.03 3.91 22.81
CA GLY A 196 6.65 4.38 22.75
C GLY A 196 6.25 4.97 21.40
N THR A 197 7.17 5.09 20.43
CA THR A 197 6.84 5.56 19.07
C THR A 197 5.84 4.58 18.43
N PRO A 198 4.66 5.04 17.98
CA PRO A 198 3.73 4.21 17.21
C PRO A 198 4.39 3.79 15.89
N ILE A 199 4.24 2.52 15.54
CA ILE A 199 4.83 1.95 14.33
C ILE A 199 3.84 1.04 13.60
N LEU A 200 4.16 0.77 12.33
CA LEU A 200 3.58 -0.31 11.57
C LEU A 200 4.69 -1.26 11.11
N ALA A 201 4.51 -2.55 11.36
CA ALA A 201 5.28 -3.59 10.70
C ALA A 201 4.53 -4.05 9.44
N ILE A 202 5.19 -3.96 8.28
CA ILE A 202 4.55 -4.21 6.99
C ILE A 202 5.30 -5.31 6.25
N GLY A 203 4.58 -6.30 5.72
CA GLY A 203 5.17 -7.40 4.99
C GLY A 203 4.20 -8.52 4.67
N TYR A 204 4.71 -9.54 3.99
CA TYR A 204 3.99 -10.72 3.52
C TYR A 204 4.00 -11.82 4.59
N PRO A 205 2.86 -12.19 5.19
CA PRO A 205 2.84 -13.23 6.22
C PRO A 205 3.29 -14.60 5.70
N GLY A 206 4.05 -15.35 6.50
CA GLY A 206 4.62 -16.65 6.10
C GLY A 206 3.59 -17.77 5.82
N SER A 207 2.34 -17.60 6.26
CA SER A 207 1.23 -18.51 5.95
C SER A 207 0.64 -18.31 4.55
N ALA A 208 1.05 -17.26 3.84
CA ALA A 208 0.77 -17.08 2.42
C ALA A 208 1.77 -17.91 1.60
N GLY A 209 1.75 -19.24 1.82
CA GLY A 209 2.31 -20.18 0.84
C GLY A 209 1.79 -19.81 -0.55
N ALA A 210 2.57 -20.14 -1.59
CA ALA A 210 2.45 -19.71 -2.99
C ALA A 210 1.09 -19.89 -3.72
N ALA A 211 -0.05 -20.01 -3.01
CA ALA A 211 -1.37 -20.29 -3.52
C ALA A 211 -2.55 -19.53 -2.85
N VAL A 212 -2.38 -18.58 -1.92
CA VAL A 212 -3.57 -18.05 -1.17
C VAL A 212 -3.94 -16.60 -1.45
N ASP A 213 -3.07 -15.76 -2.03
CA ASP A 213 -3.49 -14.42 -2.44
C ASP A 213 -2.89 -13.98 -3.79
N PRO A 214 -3.67 -14.02 -4.90
CA PRO A 214 -3.21 -13.53 -6.19
C PRO A 214 -2.96 -12.02 -6.20
N SER A 215 -3.43 -11.28 -5.19
CA SER A 215 -3.26 -9.84 -5.11
C SER A 215 -1.90 -9.40 -4.55
N LEU A 216 -1.11 -10.32 -3.96
CA LEU A 216 0.19 -10.00 -3.33
C LEU A 216 0.14 -8.69 -2.49
N GLU A 217 -0.94 -8.53 -1.73
CA GLU A 217 -1.10 -7.37 -0.86
C GLU A 217 -0.36 -7.61 0.47
N PRO A 218 0.59 -6.74 0.85
CA PRO A 218 1.29 -6.88 2.11
C PRO A 218 0.36 -6.58 3.29
N SER A 219 0.52 -7.31 4.38
CA SER A 219 -0.20 -7.03 5.62
C SER A 219 0.48 -5.92 6.41
N SER A 220 -0.31 -5.05 7.02
CA SER A 220 0.18 -4.02 7.94
C SER A 220 -0.29 -4.34 9.36
N LYS A 221 0.62 -4.26 10.34
CA LYS A 221 0.35 -4.57 11.75
C LYS A 221 0.80 -3.41 12.62
N ASN A 222 -0.14 -2.81 13.35
CA ASN A 222 0.12 -1.69 14.24
C ASN A 222 0.78 -2.17 15.53
N GLY A 223 1.61 -1.31 16.11
CA GLY A 223 2.23 -1.51 17.40
C GLY A 223 3.03 -0.28 17.81
N GLN A 224 4.00 -0.49 18.69
CA GLN A 224 4.92 0.55 19.12
C GLN A 224 6.30 -0.03 19.38
N VAL A 225 7.32 0.84 19.40
CA VAL A 225 8.63 0.48 19.96
C VAL A 225 8.48 0.27 21.46
N SER A 226 8.72 -0.96 21.93
CA SER A 226 8.62 -1.36 23.33
C SER A 226 9.91 -1.11 24.09
N ALA A 227 11.06 -1.38 23.47
CA ALA A 227 12.36 -1.19 24.08
C ALA A 227 13.47 -1.05 23.02
N ARG A 228 14.60 -0.52 23.48
CA ARG A 228 15.86 -0.53 22.73
C ARG A 228 16.75 -1.63 23.29
N ARG A 229 17.36 -2.42 22.41
CA ARG A 229 18.33 -3.46 22.75
C ARG A 229 19.59 -3.25 21.93
N THR A 230 20.69 -3.79 22.42
CA THR A 230 21.97 -3.82 21.71
C THR A 230 22.44 -5.26 21.71
N GLN A 231 22.85 -5.75 20.54
CA GLN A 231 23.53 -7.03 20.40
C GLN A 231 24.82 -6.76 19.63
N ASP A 232 25.96 -7.16 20.17
CA ASP A 232 27.28 -7.01 19.53
C ASP A 232 27.51 -5.58 19.00
N ASP A 233 27.26 -4.59 19.87
CA ASP A 233 27.33 -3.14 19.61
C ASP A 233 26.36 -2.61 18.53
N ARG A 234 25.40 -3.44 18.10
CA ARG A 234 24.44 -3.10 17.04
C ARG A 234 23.02 -2.95 17.60
N PRO A 235 22.33 -1.84 17.27
CA PRO A 235 21.02 -1.54 17.86
C PRO A 235 19.88 -2.35 17.22
N PHE A 236 18.99 -2.84 18.08
CA PHE A 236 17.72 -3.47 17.75
C PHE A 236 16.58 -2.77 18.49
N TYR A 237 15.40 -2.78 17.88
CA TYR A 237 14.16 -2.36 18.50
C TYR A 237 13.31 -3.57 18.84
N GLU A 238 12.92 -3.68 20.10
CA GLU A 238 11.81 -4.55 20.51
C GLU A 238 10.50 -3.82 20.19
N PHE A 239 9.55 -4.50 19.55
CA PHE A 239 8.27 -3.90 19.17
C PHE A 239 7.09 -4.85 19.40
N SER A 240 5.91 -4.26 19.58
CA SER A 240 4.68 -4.98 19.96
C SER A 240 3.78 -5.42 18.80
N ALA A 241 4.02 -4.90 17.58
CA ALA A 241 3.26 -5.33 16.40
C ALA A 241 3.49 -6.82 16.14
N ALA A 242 2.42 -7.52 15.77
CA ALA A 242 2.52 -8.92 15.38
C ALA A 242 3.40 -9.06 14.12
N ALA A 243 4.35 -9.97 14.15
CA ALA A 243 5.18 -10.33 13.00
C ALA A 243 5.20 -11.85 12.86
N THR A 244 5.24 -12.32 11.62
CA THR A 244 5.39 -13.74 11.29
C THR A 244 6.63 -13.94 10.44
N GLN A 245 7.07 -15.18 10.25
CA GLN A 245 8.33 -15.50 9.57
C GLN A 245 8.46 -14.83 8.19
N GLY A 246 7.39 -14.78 7.37
CA GLY A 246 7.44 -14.15 6.05
C GLY A 246 7.57 -12.61 6.07
N MET A 247 7.20 -11.96 7.19
CA MET A 247 7.35 -10.51 7.33
C MET A 247 8.80 -10.10 7.60
N SER A 248 9.69 -11.07 7.86
CA SER A 248 11.12 -10.81 8.05
C SER A 248 11.70 -10.07 6.85
N GLY A 249 12.47 -9.03 7.13
CA GLY A 249 13.02 -8.09 6.17
C GLY A 249 12.08 -6.97 5.72
N GLY A 250 10.78 -7.09 5.99
CA GLY A 250 9.83 -6.01 5.79
C GLY A 250 10.13 -4.82 6.72
N PRO A 251 9.72 -3.61 6.34
CA PRO A 251 10.00 -2.44 7.14
C PRO A 251 9.09 -2.36 8.36
N VAL A 252 9.67 -1.86 9.45
CA VAL A 252 8.94 -1.19 10.52
C VAL A 252 9.01 0.30 10.24
N VAL A 253 7.87 0.97 10.11
CA VAL A 253 7.77 2.40 9.80
C VAL A 253 7.12 3.19 10.94
N ASP A 254 7.52 4.45 11.10
CA ASP A 254 6.80 5.40 11.94
C ASP A 254 5.56 5.97 11.23
N VAL A 255 4.78 6.82 11.92
CA VAL A 255 3.55 7.42 11.39
C VAL A 255 3.81 8.41 10.24
N GLU A 256 5.06 8.82 10.02
CA GLU A 256 5.47 9.59 8.84
C GLU A 256 5.88 8.70 7.65
N GLY A 257 5.76 7.37 7.78
CA GLY A 257 6.14 6.41 6.75
C GLY A 257 7.65 6.26 6.55
N ARG A 258 8.48 6.63 7.54
CA ARG A 258 9.95 6.46 7.49
C ARG A 258 10.35 5.14 8.12
N ILE A 259 11.30 4.44 7.51
CA ILE A 259 11.81 3.17 8.01
C ILE A 259 12.57 3.41 9.32
N VAL A 260 12.05 2.87 10.42
CA VAL A 260 12.72 2.85 11.73
C VAL A 260 13.55 1.59 11.95
N GLY A 261 13.26 0.52 11.20
CA GLY A 261 14.01 -0.72 11.22
C GLY A 261 13.46 -1.76 10.25
N LEU A 262 14.10 -2.93 10.20
CA LEU A 262 13.67 -4.08 9.40
C LEU A 262 13.32 -5.24 10.33
N VAL A 263 12.17 -5.87 10.13
CA VAL A 263 11.75 -7.04 10.93
C VAL A 263 12.84 -8.12 10.84
N SER A 264 13.35 -8.60 11.97
CA SER A 264 14.48 -9.54 12.02
C SER A 264 14.07 -10.90 12.60
N ARG A 265 13.62 -10.94 13.85
CA ARG A 265 13.26 -12.20 14.53
C ARG A 265 12.10 -12.01 15.49
N GLY A 266 11.33 -13.07 15.68
CA GLY A 266 10.38 -13.14 16.79
C GLY A 266 11.08 -13.51 18.10
N SER A 267 10.29 -13.61 19.18
CA SER A 267 10.73 -14.17 20.46
C SER A 267 10.08 -15.55 20.68
N PRO A 268 10.73 -16.66 20.29
CA PRO A 268 10.15 -17.99 20.46
C PRO A 268 10.07 -18.37 21.94
N GLY A 269 8.89 -18.76 22.42
CA GLY A 269 8.70 -19.32 23.76
C GLY A 269 8.36 -18.32 24.87
N GLU A 270 8.23 -17.04 24.55
CA GLU A 270 7.77 -16.02 25.51
C GLU A 270 6.24 -16.04 25.66
N THR A 271 5.76 -15.84 26.89
CA THR A 271 4.32 -15.75 27.23
C THR A 271 3.68 -14.48 26.66
N GLN A 272 4.48 -13.44 26.41
CA GLN A 272 4.05 -12.22 25.72
C GLN A 272 4.84 -12.08 24.42
N SER A 273 4.13 -12.09 23.29
CA SER A 273 4.76 -11.97 21.97
C SER A 273 5.28 -10.54 21.75
N PHE A 274 6.61 -10.39 21.73
CA PHE A 274 7.29 -9.24 21.16
C PHE A 274 8.20 -9.70 20.02
N ASN A 275 8.54 -8.77 19.14
CA ASN A 275 9.38 -9.01 17.97
C ASN A 275 10.56 -8.04 17.97
N PHE A 276 11.58 -8.35 17.17
CA PHE A 276 12.77 -7.53 17.02
C PHE A 276 12.91 -7.02 15.60
N ALA A 277 13.26 -5.74 15.49
CA ALA A 277 13.67 -5.11 14.25
C ALA A 277 15.14 -4.67 14.35
N ALA A 278 15.92 -4.96 13.32
CA ALA A 278 17.23 -4.35 13.12
C ALA A 278 17.04 -2.84 12.92
N ALA A 279 17.72 -2.00 13.70
CA ALA A 279 17.51 -0.57 13.63
C ALA A 279 17.95 0.01 12.27
N SER A 280 17.26 1.06 11.82
CA SER A 280 17.55 1.77 10.57
C SER A 280 18.99 2.29 10.49
N THR A 281 19.63 2.62 11.62
CA THR A 281 21.02 3.08 11.66
C THR A 281 22.01 2.02 11.16
N THR A 282 21.74 0.74 11.40
CA THR A 282 22.58 -0.36 10.85
C THR A 282 22.47 -0.42 9.33
N LEU A 283 21.28 -0.17 8.78
CA LEU A 283 21.07 -0.06 7.33
C LEU A 283 21.80 1.17 6.75
N LEU A 284 21.74 2.31 7.43
CA LEU A 284 22.44 3.53 7.01
C LEU A 284 23.96 3.34 6.98
N ASP A 285 24.53 2.70 7.99
CA ASP A 285 25.97 2.38 8.02
C ASP A 285 26.38 1.49 6.83
N LEU A 286 25.57 0.46 6.53
CA LEU A 286 25.81 -0.44 5.41
C LEU A 286 25.77 0.30 4.06
N LEU A 287 24.77 1.19 3.89
CA LEU A 287 24.61 2.01 2.69
C LEU A 287 25.76 3.01 2.51
N ALA A 288 26.17 3.67 3.60
CA ALA A 288 27.29 4.60 3.60
C ALA A 288 28.59 3.91 3.16
N GLY A 289 28.84 2.67 3.62
CA GLY A 289 29.96 1.84 3.20
C GLY A 289 30.00 1.50 1.70
N LYS A 290 28.87 1.67 0.99
CA LYS A 290 28.75 1.47 -0.46
C LYS A 290 28.58 2.76 -1.26
N GLY A 291 28.57 3.92 -0.62
CA GLY A 291 28.28 5.19 -1.28
C GLY A 291 26.85 5.28 -1.82
N VAL A 292 25.93 4.48 -1.26
CA VAL A 292 24.52 4.47 -1.63
C VAL A 292 23.78 5.40 -0.66
N LYS A 293 22.91 6.29 -1.17
CA LYS A 293 22.07 7.16 -0.34
C LYS A 293 20.61 6.75 -0.50
N ALA A 294 19.90 6.48 0.58
CA ALA A 294 18.45 6.28 0.46
C ALA A 294 17.80 7.61 0.07
N GLU A 295 16.89 7.57 -0.90
CA GLU A 295 16.16 8.76 -1.35
C GLU A 295 14.78 8.33 -1.86
N PRO A 296 13.69 9.02 -1.44
CA PRO A 296 12.41 8.85 -2.09
C PRO A 296 12.50 9.21 -3.56
N GLY A 297 11.76 8.49 -4.40
CA GLY A 297 11.65 8.77 -5.82
C GLY A 297 10.95 10.08 -6.11
N GLU A 298 11.15 10.57 -7.33
CA GLU A 298 10.48 11.76 -7.82
C GLU A 298 8.95 11.61 -7.71
N HIS A 299 8.42 10.49 -8.22
CA HIS A 299 6.99 10.18 -8.17
C HIS A 299 6.44 9.91 -6.76
N ASP A 300 7.31 9.53 -5.80
CA ASP A 300 6.87 9.33 -4.40
C ASP A 300 6.43 10.65 -3.76
N ARG A 301 6.99 11.79 -4.20
CA ARG A 301 6.61 13.11 -3.67
C ARG A 301 5.20 13.50 -4.12
N ASP A 302 4.91 13.32 -5.40
CA ASP A 302 3.59 13.64 -5.97
C ASP A 302 2.51 12.73 -5.37
N TYR A 303 2.80 11.43 -5.22
CA TYR A 303 1.91 10.49 -4.57
C TYR A 303 1.62 10.85 -3.11
N ARG A 304 2.65 11.23 -2.35
CA ARG A 304 2.47 11.68 -0.95
C ARG A 304 1.66 12.96 -0.87
N ALA A 305 1.90 13.93 -1.75
CA ALA A 305 1.12 15.16 -1.79
C ALA A 305 -0.37 14.89 -2.11
N ALA A 306 -0.66 13.93 -2.99
CA ALA A 306 -2.03 13.51 -3.26
C ALA A 306 -2.68 12.78 -2.08
N LEU A 307 -1.92 11.95 -1.35
CA LEU A 307 -2.37 11.36 -0.09
C LEU A 307 -2.66 12.43 0.97
N ASP A 308 -1.78 13.42 1.15
CA ASP A 308 -1.99 14.50 2.12
C ASP A 308 -3.32 15.23 1.88
N ARG A 309 -3.67 15.47 0.61
CA ARG A 309 -4.98 16.04 0.24
C ARG A 309 -6.13 15.09 0.58
N TYR A 310 -6.00 13.80 0.25
CA TYR A 310 -7.02 12.80 0.56
C TYR A 310 -7.31 12.69 2.07
N PHE A 311 -6.25 12.64 2.87
CA PHE A 311 -6.33 12.55 4.33
C PHE A 311 -6.72 13.87 5.01
N ALA A 312 -6.70 14.99 4.27
CA ALA A 312 -7.22 16.30 4.69
C ALA A 312 -8.66 16.55 4.22
N ASP A 313 -9.36 15.53 3.71
CA ASP A 313 -10.70 15.60 3.10
C ASP A 313 -10.81 16.51 1.86
N ASP A 314 -9.69 16.92 1.25
CA ASP A 314 -9.63 17.60 -0.04
C ASP A 314 -9.70 16.58 -1.18
N PHE A 315 -10.88 16.00 -1.39
CA PHE A 315 -11.06 14.92 -2.38
C PHE A 315 -10.95 15.40 -3.84
N ASP A 316 -11.32 16.65 -4.15
CA ASP A 316 -11.13 17.22 -5.49
C ASP A 316 -9.64 17.34 -5.80
N GLY A 317 -8.87 17.94 -4.90
CA GLY A 317 -7.42 18.06 -5.03
C GLY A 317 -6.71 16.71 -4.98
N ALA A 318 -7.23 15.73 -4.24
CA ALA A 318 -6.70 14.38 -4.22
C ALA A 318 -6.91 13.66 -5.57
N VAL A 319 -8.09 13.79 -6.19
CA VAL A 319 -8.34 13.22 -7.53
C VAL A 319 -7.39 13.81 -8.56
N GLU A 320 -7.23 15.14 -8.57
CA GLU A 320 -6.27 15.81 -9.47
C GLU A 320 -4.83 15.32 -9.23
N GLY A 321 -4.39 15.26 -7.97
CA GLY A 321 -3.05 14.79 -7.63
C GLY A 321 -2.80 13.33 -8.02
N PHE A 322 -3.77 12.43 -7.80
CA PHE A 322 -3.62 11.04 -8.24
C PHE A 322 -3.72 10.88 -9.76
N ASP A 323 -4.47 11.74 -10.47
CA ASP A 323 -4.45 11.79 -11.94
C ASP A 323 -3.04 12.12 -12.46
N ASP A 324 -2.35 13.09 -11.86
CA ASP A 324 -0.96 13.43 -12.22
C ASP A 324 0.00 12.28 -11.94
N VAL A 325 -0.12 11.61 -10.79
CA VAL A 325 0.69 10.43 -10.44
C VAL A 325 0.48 9.31 -11.45
N LEU A 326 -0.77 9.03 -11.85
CA LEU A 326 -1.10 7.98 -12.81
C LEU A 326 -0.71 8.35 -14.24
N ALA A 327 -0.65 9.64 -14.58
CA ALA A 327 -0.11 10.09 -15.86
C ALA A 327 1.40 9.80 -15.97
N ALA A 328 2.15 9.94 -14.87
CA ALA A 328 3.58 9.64 -14.81
C ALA A 328 3.88 8.14 -14.60
N SER A 329 3.06 7.45 -13.81
CA SER A 329 3.20 6.04 -13.48
C SER A 329 1.83 5.33 -13.58
N PRO A 330 1.41 4.96 -14.81
CA PRO A 330 0.10 4.32 -15.03
C PRO A 330 -0.09 3.01 -14.27
N GLY A 331 1.01 2.34 -13.90
CA GLY A 331 1.00 1.08 -13.14
C GLY A 331 0.95 1.24 -11.62
N HIS A 332 0.81 2.46 -11.09
CA HIS A 332 0.77 2.70 -9.65
C HIS A 332 -0.56 2.25 -9.04
N LEU A 333 -0.58 1.06 -8.45
CA LEU A 333 -1.79 0.41 -7.91
C LEU A 333 -2.46 1.24 -6.80
N GLN A 334 -1.68 1.71 -5.82
CA GLN A 334 -2.24 2.44 -4.69
C GLN A 334 -2.75 3.82 -5.10
N ALA A 335 -2.11 4.52 -6.04
CA ALA A 335 -2.64 5.76 -6.60
C ALA A 335 -4.00 5.52 -7.29
N SER A 336 -4.14 4.42 -8.04
CA SER A 336 -5.42 4.02 -8.64
C SER A 336 -6.50 3.75 -7.59
N GLU A 337 -6.14 3.07 -6.49
CA GLU A 337 -7.03 2.77 -5.38
C GLU A 337 -7.49 4.05 -4.66
N TYR A 338 -6.56 4.89 -4.20
CA TYR A 338 -6.89 6.12 -3.46
C TYR A 338 -7.61 7.14 -4.32
N ARG A 339 -7.31 7.22 -5.62
CA ARG A 339 -8.11 8.01 -6.57
C ARG A 339 -9.56 7.56 -6.59
N ARG A 340 -9.82 6.25 -6.73
CA ARG A 340 -11.18 5.71 -6.71
C ARG A 340 -11.87 6.02 -5.39
N LEU A 341 -11.18 5.85 -4.27
CA LEU A 341 -11.73 6.19 -2.95
C LEU A 341 -12.04 7.68 -2.80
N ALA A 342 -11.24 8.57 -3.40
CA ALA A 342 -11.49 10.01 -3.40
C ALA A 342 -12.76 10.37 -4.17
N VAL A 343 -12.95 9.75 -5.36
CA VAL A 343 -14.18 9.87 -6.15
C VAL A 343 -15.40 9.34 -5.39
N ASP A 344 -15.28 8.17 -4.74
CA ASP A 344 -16.36 7.58 -3.94
C ASP A 344 -16.77 8.49 -2.76
N ARG A 345 -15.87 9.36 -2.30
CA ARG A 345 -16.14 10.39 -1.28
C ARG A 345 -16.58 11.75 -1.84
N GLY A 346 -16.85 11.82 -3.14
CA GLY A 346 -17.42 12.99 -3.81
C GLY A 346 -16.39 13.90 -4.50
N GLY A 347 -15.12 13.50 -4.56
CA GLY A 347 -14.10 14.22 -5.31
C GLY A 347 -14.30 14.12 -6.82
N SER A 348 -13.95 15.19 -7.53
CA SER A 348 -14.02 15.27 -8.99
C SER A 348 -12.86 16.10 -9.56
N ALA A 349 -12.27 15.62 -10.65
CA ALA A 349 -11.25 16.38 -11.36
C ALA A 349 -11.85 17.71 -11.87
N GLY A 350 -11.30 18.85 -11.45
CA GLY A 350 -11.79 20.18 -11.83
C GLY A 350 -12.93 20.73 -10.96
N GLY A 351 -13.18 20.14 -9.78
CA GLY A 351 -14.29 20.46 -8.87
C GLY A 351 -14.35 21.89 -8.29
N GLY A 352 -13.32 22.72 -8.51
CA GLY A 352 -13.32 24.16 -8.20
C GLY A 352 -14.41 24.99 -8.91
N SER A 353 -15.23 24.38 -9.77
CA SER A 353 -16.28 25.02 -10.56
C SER A 353 -17.72 24.66 -10.16
N SER A 354 -17.92 23.73 -9.22
CA SER A 354 -19.26 23.27 -8.82
C SER A 354 -20.07 24.33 -8.07
N TRP A 355 -19.43 25.12 -7.19
CA TRP A 355 -20.09 26.23 -6.48
C TRP A 355 -20.48 27.38 -7.42
N LEU A 356 -19.69 27.64 -8.46
CA LEU A 356 -19.98 28.64 -9.50
C LEU A 356 -21.14 28.21 -10.38
N ILE A 357 -21.25 26.90 -10.68
CA ILE A 357 -22.42 26.35 -11.39
C ILE A 357 -23.65 26.45 -10.49
N GLY A 358 -23.53 26.14 -9.20
CA GLY A 358 -24.60 26.35 -8.21
C GLY A 358 -25.08 27.80 -8.16
N LEU A 359 -24.15 28.76 -8.12
CA LEU A 359 -24.46 30.20 -8.17
C LEU A 359 -25.04 30.65 -9.50
N ALA A 360 -24.54 30.12 -10.62
CA ALA A 360 -25.08 30.41 -11.95
C ALA A 360 -26.52 29.89 -12.12
N VAL A 361 -26.84 28.71 -11.57
CA VAL A 361 -28.20 28.16 -11.55
C VAL A 361 -29.11 28.98 -10.63
N LEU A 362 -28.60 29.44 -9.47
CA LEU A 362 -29.35 30.29 -8.54
C LEU A 362 -29.61 31.69 -9.14
N CYS A 363 -28.62 32.31 -9.77
CA CYS A 363 -28.76 33.57 -10.49
C CYS A 363 -29.68 33.44 -11.71
N GLY A 364 -29.58 32.34 -12.46
CA GLY A 364 -30.47 32.03 -13.58
C GLY A 364 -31.92 31.84 -13.13
N GLY A 365 -32.15 31.16 -12.01
CA GLY A 365 -33.48 30.99 -11.41
C GLY A 365 -34.12 32.32 -10.97
N VAL A 366 -33.33 33.22 -10.37
CA VAL A 366 -33.81 34.57 -9.98
C VAL A 366 -34.12 35.44 -11.22
N ALA A 367 -33.32 35.35 -12.28
CA ALA A 367 -33.58 36.07 -13.53
C ALA A 367 -34.86 35.59 -14.24
N VAL A 368 -35.11 34.28 -14.27
CA VAL A 368 -36.34 33.70 -14.86
C VAL A 368 -37.56 34.00 -13.99
N GLY A 369 -37.43 33.95 -12.66
CA GLY A 369 -38.51 34.31 -11.72
C GLY A 369 -38.93 35.77 -11.82
N THR A 370 -37.98 36.70 -11.98
CA THR A 370 -38.28 38.13 -12.14
C THR A 370 -38.86 38.47 -13.51
N ALA A 371 -38.42 37.80 -14.58
CA ALA A 371 -38.99 37.97 -15.93
C ALA A 371 -40.44 37.46 -16.02
N THR A 372 -40.75 36.33 -15.39
CA THR A 372 -42.11 35.76 -15.38
C THR A 372 -43.07 36.60 -14.52
N ALA A 373 -42.62 37.09 -13.36
CA ALA A 373 -43.40 38.02 -12.53
C ALA A 373 -43.65 39.36 -13.23
N GLY A 374 -42.65 39.94 -13.90
CA GLY A 374 -42.79 41.18 -14.68
C GLY A 374 -43.79 41.05 -15.84
N THR A 375 -43.78 39.91 -16.53
CA THR A 375 -44.70 39.63 -17.65
C THR A 375 -46.13 39.43 -17.17
N ALA A 376 -46.34 38.76 -16.03
CA ALA A 376 -47.65 38.58 -15.43
C ALA A 376 -48.28 39.91 -14.96
N ILE A 377 -47.47 40.81 -14.37
CA ILE A 377 -47.92 42.14 -13.95
C ILE A 377 -48.26 43.04 -15.15
N ALA A 378 -47.48 42.98 -16.23
CA ALA A 378 -47.75 43.72 -17.46
C ALA A 378 -49.04 43.25 -18.17
N LEU A 379 -49.33 41.94 -18.14
CA LEU A 379 -50.56 41.37 -18.70
C LEU A 379 -51.80 41.67 -17.84
N ALA A 380 -51.66 41.72 -16.51
CA ALA A 380 -52.74 42.13 -15.62
C ALA A 380 -53.14 43.60 -15.83
N ARG A 381 -52.16 44.51 -15.98
CA ARG A 381 -52.42 45.94 -16.24
C ARG A 381 -53.05 46.24 -17.60
N ARG A 382 -52.84 45.39 -18.61
CA ARG A 382 -53.50 45.53 -19.92
C ARG A 382 -54.98 45.13 -19.93
N ARG A 383 -55.45 44.36 -18.93
CA ARG A 383 -56.86 43.95 -18.85
C ARG A 383 -57.78 44.98 -18.21
N GLU A 384 -57.25 45.99 -17.52
CA GLU A 384 -58.04 47.05 -16.88
C GLU A 384 -58.28 48.28 -17.79
N GLY A 385 -57.79 48.26 -19.03
CA GLY A 385 -57.84 49.39 -19.97
C GLY A 385 -58.80 49.23 -21.15
N VAL A 386 -60.00 48.67 -20.97
CA VAL A 386 -61.02 48.64 -22.03
C VAL A 386 -61.99 49.83 -21.84
N PRO A 387 -62.10 50.78 -22.80
CA PRO A 387 -63.06 51.89 -22.72
C PRO A 387 -64.50 51.41 -22.96
N GLY A 388 -65.45 51.90 -22.17
CA GLY A 388 -66.88 51.62 -22.33
C GLY A 388 -67.50 52.28 -23.59
N PRO A 389 -68.64 51.76 -24.08
CA PRO A 389 -69.26 52.24 -25.31
C PRO A 389 -69.96 53.60 -25.13
N PRO A 390 -69.95 54.49 -26.15
CA PRO A 390 -70.59 55.80 -26.08
C PRO A 390 -72.12 55.73 -26.25
N PRO A 391 -72.87 56.72 -25.70
CA PRO A 391 -74.33 56.76 -25.74
C PRO A 391 -74.89 57.20 -27.12
N PRO A 392 -76.14 56.80 -27.47
CA PRO A 392 -76.76 57.14 -28.74
C PRO A 392 -77.27 58.59 -28.79
N VAL A 393 -77.06 59.24 -29.94
CA VAL A 393 -77.51 60.60 -30.26
C VAL A 393 -78.85 60.56 -31.00
N VAL A 394 -79.77 61.42 -30.56
CA VAL A 394 -81.10 61.69 -31.13
C VAL A 394 -80.94 62.46 -32.45
N SER A 395 -81.59 61.99 -33.51
CA SER A 395 -81.67 62.70 -34.80
C SER A 395 -83.08 63.24 -34.97
N ASP A 396 -83.22 64.57 -35.02
CA ASP A 396 -84.46 65.24 -35.41
C ASP A 396 -84.19 66.19 -36.58
N VAL A 397 -85.01 66.00 -37.61
CA VAL A 397 -85.50 66.94 -38.62
C VAL A 397 -84.48 67.67 -39.51
N ASP A 398 -84.52 67.33 -40.80
CA ASP A 398 -84.08 68.21 -41.89
C ASP A 398 -85.17 68.27 -42.99
N THR A 399 -85.80 69.44 -43.16
CA THR A 399 -86.49 69.96 -44.36
C THR A 399 -86.65 71.48 -44.14
N PRO A 400 -86.76 72.37 -45.16
CA PRO A 400 -87.12 72.14 -46.58
C PRO A 400 -86.23 72.90 -47.62
N ARG A 401 -86.32 72.70 -48.95
CA ARG A 401 -87.17 73.38 -50.00
C ARG A 401 -86.32 73.53 -51.31
N PRO A 402 -86.80 74.03 -52.48
CA PRO A 402 -88.05 73.82 -53.25
C PRO A 402 -87.80 73.49 -54.77
N GLU A 403 -88.90 73.50 -55.55
CA GLU A 403 -89.11 73.45 -57.03
C GLU A 403 -89.48 72.05 -57.58
N ARG A 404 -90.67 71.79 -58.14
CA ARG A 404 -91.74 72.60 -58.76
C ARG A 404 -93.14 72.13 -58.36
#